data_AF-A0AAN8EVY0-F1
#
_entry.id   AF-A0AAN8EVY0-F1
#
_cell.length_a   1.000
_cell.length_b   1.000
_cell.length_c   1.000
_cell.angle_alpha   90.00
_cell.angle_beta   90.00
_cell.angle_gamma   90.00
#
_symmetry.space_group_name_H-M   'P 1'
#
loop_
_entity.id
_entity.type
_entity.pdbx_description
1 polymer ?
#
loop_
_entity_poly.entity_id
_entity_poly.type
_entity_poly.pdbx_seq_one_letter_code
_entity_poly.pdbx_strand_id
1 'polypeptide(L)'
;MDRQWWDELICIICLGIGTMCLMNGYDTQSFIVESVLHSVHMREPETIAKHAGYYGQAVLYAAYTLATLFAPWVCYRVGSKWSLLAGSLLFTIYQAGFFMLNSYYYYLSQALMGIGFALYYCGQGLYMSEHSTRTTITRNSSLVSSIGNSSMLLGGVVLIIIFYIREWTSKGAEDTLSGVESDYRNFSNGEIYVIYGVLFGFTVISNIIFALMPTNKAVDSKLETIEKSTLRTQLNQLIDTAREPKMLLLSFFFLFYGFHVSYWLGAYPTTFAFSKMLSTNIYLPAYYSAMVGLGNIIVGCYITYFDKRYANFGLIPTMISQLVLSAIVYCLTLLSTSNLSTIETNDDNSMLITPS
;
A
#
# COMPACT_ATOMS: atom_id res chain seq x y z
N MET A 1 29.03 8.48 21.56
CA MET A 1 27.68 8.17 21.01
C MET A 1 26.77 7.90 22.17
N ASP A 2 25.81 8.78 22.41
CA ASP A 2 24.94 8.72 23.58
C ASP A 2 23.95 7.56 23.48
N ARG A 3 23.69 6.88 24.60
CA ARG A 3 22.74 5.77 24.72
C ARG A 3 21.34 6.13 24.18
N GLN A 4 20.96 7.40 24.31
CA GLN A 4 19.69 7.94 23.80
C GLN A 4 19.58 7.89 22.27
N TRP A 5 20.67 8.12 21.54
CA TRP A 5 20.67 8.05 20.08
C TRP A 5 20.41 6.61 19.60
N TRP A 6 20.96 5.62 20.31
CA TRP A 6 20.70 4.21 20.03
C TRP A 6 19.26 3.83 20.32
N ASP A 7 18.70 4.28 21.45
CA ASP A 7 17.31 4.00 21.80
C ASP A 7 16.33 4.62 20.78
N GLU A 8 16.57 5.87 20.36
CA GLU A 8 15.82 6.54 19.28
C GLU A 8 15.94 5.75 17.96
N LEU A 9 17.15 5.37 17.57
CA LEU A 9 17.36 4.63 16.31
C LEU A 9 16.65 3.27 16.32
N ILE A 10 16.72 2.53 17.43
CA ILE A 10 16.02 1.24 17.59
C ILE A 10 14.51 1.42 17.44
N CYS A 11 13.92 2.44 18.07
CA CYS A 11 12.50 2.76 17.94
C CYS A 11 12.10 3.00 16.48
N ILE A 12 12.89 3.80 15.76
CA ILE A 12 12.63 4.18 14.37
C ILE A 12 12.83 2.99 13.42
N ILE A 13 13.86 2.16 13.63
CA ILE A 13 14.09 0.94 12.85
C ILE A 13 12.96 -0.07 13.08
N CYS A 14 12.54 -0.29 14.33
CA CYS A 14 11.40 -1.16 14.64
C CYS A 14 10.11 -0.68 13.97
N LEU A 15 9.84 0.63 14.02
CA LEU A 15 8.72 1.24 13.30
C LEU A 15 8.83 1.00 11.79
N GLY A 16 10.01 1.24 11.20
CA GLY A 16 10.27 1.04 9.77
C GLY A 16 10.08 -0.41 9.33
N ILE A 17 10.65 -1.38 10.04
CA ILE A 17 10.52 -2.81 9.72
C ILE A 17 9.06 -3.27 9.89
N GLY A 18 8.39 -2.86 10.97
CA GLY A 18 6.98 -3.16 11.16
C GLY A 18 6.11 -2.57 10.04
N THR A 19 6.39 -1.32 9.63
CA THR A 19 5.76 -0.65 8.48
C THR A 19 6.00 -1.45 7.20
N MET A 20 7.24 -1.87 6.96
CA MET A 20 7.62 -2.63 5.78
C MET A 20 6.86 -3.96 5.70
N CYS A 21 6.78 -4.72 6.81
CA CYS A 21 6.02 -5.97 6.84
C CYS A 21 4.52 -5.75 6.63
N LEU A 22 3.95 -4.68 7.19
CA LEU A 22 2.54 -4.34 7.02
C LEU A 22 2.21 -3.96 5.57
N MET A 23 2.99 -3.02 5.02
CA MET A 23 2.81 -2.50 3.66
C MET A 23 3.12 -3.56 2.62
N ASN A 24 4.04 -4.49 2.89
CA ASN A 24 4.27 -5.63 2.00
C ASN A 24 3.00 -6.47 1.83
N GLY A 25 2.29 -6.73 2.93
CA GLY A 25 1.00 -7.40 2.92
C GLY A 25 -0.02 -6.65 2.06
N TYR A 26 -0.09 -5.33 2.21
CA TYR A 26 -1.09 -4.48 1.55
C TYR A 26 -0.81 -4.13 0.09
N ASP A 27 0.43 -3.83 -0.28
CA ASP A 27 0.80 -3.45 -1.63
C ASP A 27 0.72 -4.68 -2.55
N THR A 28 1.27 -5.81 -2.08
CA THR A 28 1.26 -7.07 -2.84
C THR A 28 -0.16 -7.56 -3.12
N GLN A 29 -1.07 -7.48 -2.13
CA GLN A 29 -2.47 -7.83 -2.35
C GLN A 29 -3.16 -6.87 -3.31
N SER A 30 -2.85 -5.57 -3.27
CA SER A 30 -3.58 -4.56 -4.06
C SER A 30 -3.40 -4.79 -5.55
N PHE A 31 -2.25 -5.33 -5.96
CA PHE A 31 -1.97 -5.67 -7.36
C PHE A 31 -2.71 -6.91 -7.87
N ILE A 32 -3.08 -7.84 -6.99
CA ILE A 32 -3.63 -9.14 -7.39
C ILE A 32 -5.11 -9.32 -7.01
N VAL A 33 -5.64 -8.49 -6.11
CA VAL A 33 -6.95 -8.72 -5.47
C VAL A 33 -8.11 -8.74 -6.48
N GLU A 34 -8.13 -7.84 -7.46
CA GLU A 34 -9.18 -7.81 -8.48
C GLU A 34 -9.10 -9.07 -9.35
N SER A 35 -7.91 -9.47 -9.78
CA SER A 35 -7.69 -10.69 -10.57
C SER A 35 -8.08 -11.96 -9.80
N VAL A 36 -7.82 -11.98 -8.50
CA VAL A 36 -8.22 -13.06 -7.59
C VAL A 36 -9.74 -13.12 -7.43
N LEU A 37 -10.40 -11.99 -7.17
CA LEU A 37 -11.85 -11.92 -6.99
C LEU A 37 -12.60 -12.23 -8.28
N HIS A 38 -12.10 -11.76 -9.43
CA HIS A 38 -12.62 -12.13 -10.74
C HIS A 38 -12.51 -13.64 -10.98
N SER A 39 -11.38 -14.26 -10.64
CA SER A 39 -11.20 -15.72 -10.75
C SER A 39 -12.16 -16.51 -9.84
N VAL A 40 -12.56 -15.95 -8.70
CA VAL A 40 -13.56 -16.57 -7.82
C VAL A 40 -14.96 -16.37 -8.39
N HIS A 41 -15.32 -15.18 -8.84
CA HIS A 41 -16.62 -14.89 -9.46
C HIS A 41 -16.89 -15.80 -10.67
N MET A 42 -15.87 -16.08 -11.51
CA MET A 42 -16.01 -16.98 -12.64
C MET A 42 -16.36 -18.43 -12.25
N ARG A 43 -16.01 -18.85 -11.02
CA ARG A 43 -16.32 -20.19 -10.49
C ARG A 43 -17.62 -20.21 -9.69
N GLU A 44 -17.85 -19.15 -8.92
CA GLU A 44 -18.99 -19.00 -8.00
C GLU A 44 -19.59 -17.59 -8.15
N PRO A 45 -20.44 -17.35 -9.16
CA PRO A 45 -20.93 -16.00 -9.45
C PRO A 45 -21.87 -15.42 -8.39
N GLU A 46 -22.49 -16.27 -7.56
CA GLU A 46 -23.38 -15.85 -6.47
C GLU A 46 -22.64 -15.36 -5.23
N THR A 47 -21.36 -15.75 -5.04
CA THR A 47 -20.63 -15.45 -3.80
C THR A 47 -19.97 -14.09 -3.79
N ILE A 48 -19.60 -13.54 -4.97
CA ILE A 48 -18.83 -12.30 -5.13
C ILE A 48 -19.27 -11.60 -6.42
N ALA A 49 -19.31 -10.26 -6.43
CA ALA A 49 -19.62 -9.48 -7.63
C ALA A 49 -18.46 -9.46 -8.65
N LYS A 50 -18.77 -9.29 -9.95
CA LYS A 50 -17.79 -9.26 -11.05
C LYS A 50 -16.61 -8.30 -10.82
N HIS A 51 -16.89 -7.11 -10.26
CA HIS A 51 -15.90 -6.05 -9.99
C HIS A 51 -15.70 -5.81 -8.49
N ALA A 52 -15.74 -6.88 -7.69
CA ALA A 52 -15.73 -6.78 -6.24
C ALA A 52 -14.47 -6.09 -5.69
N GLY A 53 -13.31 -6.22 -6.32
CA GLY A 53 -12.08 -5.55 -5.88
C GLY A 53 -12.16 -4.03 -6.02
N TYR A 54 -12.71 -3.53 -7.12
CA TYR A 54 -12.97 -2.10 -7.29
C TYR A 54 -13.98 -1.54 -6.27
N TYR A 55 -15.10 -2.25 -6.07
CA TYR A 55 -16.07 -1.85 -5.05
C TYR A 55 -15.47 -1.91 -3.64
N GLY A 56 -14.64 -2.92 -3.35
CA GLY A 56 -13.92 -3.05 -2.09
C GLY A 56 -12.97 -1.88 -1.83
N GLN A 57 -12.19 -1.48 -2.83
CA GLN A 57 -11.32 -0.31 -2.76
C GLN A 57 -12.10 0.99 -2.54
N ALA A 58 -13.26 1.17 -3.19
CA ALA A 58 -14.12 2.32 -2.96
C ALA A 58 -14.63 2.37 -1.50
N VAL A 59 -15.06 1.24 -0.95
CA VAL A 59 -15.48 1.12 0.46
C VAL A 59 -14.32 1.44 1.40
N LEU A 60 -13.12 0.92 1.12
CA LEU A 60 -11.92 1.22 1.89
C LEU A 60 -11.61 2.71 1.92
N TYR A 61 -11.59 3.39 0.77
CA TYR A 61 -11.28 4.82 0.71
C TYR A 61 -12.36 5.68 1.38
N ALA A 62 -13.63 5.32 1.24
CA ALA A 62 -14.72 5.98 1.95
C ALA A 62 -14.57 5.83 3.48
N ALA A 63 -14.31 4.62 3.96
CA ALA A 63 -14.10 4.35 5.37
C ALA A 63 -12.84 5.06 5.91
N TYR A 64 -11.75 5.06 5.14
CA TYR A 64 -10.51 5.78 5.47
C TYR A 64 -10.74 7.29 5.60
N THR A 65 -11.48 7.88 4.65
CA THR A 65 -11.82 9.32 4.67
C THR A 65 -12.65 9.69 5.90
N LEU A 66 -13.64 8.87 6.27
CA LEU A 66 -14.44 9.12 7.47
C LEU A 66 -13.63 8.89 8.75
N ALA A 67 -12.81 7.84 8.79
CA ALA A 67 -12.01 7.50 9.95
C ALA A 67 -10.92 8.53 10.24
N THR A 68 -10.29 9.13 9.21
CA THR A 68 -9.25 10.15 9.39
C THR A 68 -9.74 11.41 10.10
N LEU A 69 -11.04 11.74 10.03
CA LEU A 69 -11.64 12.84 10.78
C LEU A 69 -11.57 12.62 12.31
N PHE A 70 -11.61 11.36 12.73
CA PHE A 70 -11.63 10.96 14.15
C PHE A 70 -10.31 10.33 14.62
N ALA A 71 -9.44 9.90 13.70
CA ALA A 71 -8.21 9.19 14.02
C ALA A 71 -7.28 9.97 14.96
N PRO A 72 -7.02 11.28 14.79
CA PRO A 72 -6.21 12.05 15.73
C PRO A 72 -6.74 11.95 17.16
N TRP A 73 -8.06 12.11 17.33
CA TRP A 73 -8.71 12.04 18.64
C TRP A 73 -8.54 10.68 19.32
N VAL A 74 -8.72 9.59 18.55
CA VAL A 74 -8.51 8.22 19.05
C VAL A 74 -7.04 8.02 19.41
N CYS A 75 -6.12 8.40 18.53
CA CYS A 75 -4.69 8.22 18.71
C CYS A 75 -4.15 8.94 19.95
N TYR A 76 -4.62 10.15 20.24
CA TYR A 76 -4.21 10.89 21.44
C TYR A 76 -4.67 10.26 22.75
N ARG A 77 -5.76 9.50 22.75
CA ARG A 77 -6.27 8.81 23.95
C ARG A 77 -5.67 7.44 24.13
N VAL A 78 -5.56 6.68 23.05
CA VAL A 78 -5.08 5.29 23.03
C VAL A 78 -3.55 5.24 23.10
N GLY A 79 -2.87 6.25 22.56
CA GLY A 79 -1.42 6.34 22.45
C GLY A 79 -0.92 5.79 21.11
N SER A 80 0.27 6.24 20.71
CA SER A 80 0.88 5.95 19.40
C SER A 80 1.06 4.45 19.15
N LYS A 81 1.71 3.73 20.09
CA LYS A 81 1.95 2.28 20.00
C LYS A 81 0.67 1.46 19.82
N TRP A 82 -0.33 1.71 20.66
CA TRP A 82 -1.58 0.95 20.63
C TRP A 82 -2.43 1.27 19.40
N SER A 83 -2.32 2.50 18.88
CA SER A 83 -2.99 2.89 17.62
C SER A 83 -2.34 2.21 16.41
N LEU A 84 -1.01 2.11 16.39
CA LEU A 84 -0.27 1.34 15.38
C LEU A 84 -0.67 -0.14 15.40
N LEU A 85 -0.71 -0.75 16.59
CA LEU A 85 -1.12 -2.15 16.75
C LEU A 85 -2.60 -2.38 16.39
N ALA A 86 -3.50 -1.48 16.79
CA ALA A 86 -4.91 -1.57 16.42
C ALA A 86 -5.10 -1.45 14.90
N GLY A 87 -4.36 -0.52 14.26
CA GLY A 87 -4.34 -0.40 12.81
C GLY A 87 -3.86 -1.68 12.14
N SER A 88 -2.72 -2.23 12.55
CA SER A 88 -2.15 -3.43 11.94
C SER A 88 -2.99 -4.69 12.15
N LEU A 89 -3.67 -4.83 13.29
CA LEU A 89 -4.61 -5.94 13.53
C LEU A 89 -5.78 -5.92 12.53
N LEU A 90 -6.30 -4.75 12.17
CA LEU A 90 -7.37 -4.62 11.18
C LEU A 90 -6.91 -5.06 9.78
N PHE A 91 -5.63 -4.83 9.43
CA PHE A 91 -5.05 -5.38 8.20
C PHE A 91 -4.96 -6.90 8.26
N THR A 92 -4.55 -7.47 9.39
CA THR A 92 -4.47 -8.93 9.55
C THR A 92 -5.85 -9.59 9.45
N ILE A 93 -6.90 -8.97 10.00
CA ILE A 93 -8.29 -9.43 9.88
C ILE A 93 -8.75 -9.44 8.42
N TYR A 94 -8.37 -8.40 7.65
CA TYR A 94 -8.63 -8.37 6.21
C TYR A 94 -7.96 -9.54 5.48
N GLN A 95 -6.67 -9.77 5.73
CA GLN A 95 -5.94 -10.87 5.10
C GLN A 95 -6.52 -12.25 5.45
N ALA A 96 -6.93 -12.45 6.71
CA ALA A 96 -7.57 -13.69 7.16
C ALA A 96 -8.90 -13.97 6.42
N GLY A 97 -9.57 -12.94 5.92
CA GLY A 97 -10.82 -13.06 5.17
C GLY A 97 -10.74 -13.88 3.91
N PHE A 98 -9.55 -13.97 3.30
CA PHE A 98 -9.37 -14.72 2.06
C PHE A 98 -9.36 -16.23 2.28
N PHE A 99 -9.21 -16.72 3.53
CA PHE A 99 -9.41 -18.14 3.83
C PHE A 99 -10.89 -18.54 3.81
N MET A 100 -11.79 -17.62 4.17
CA MET A 100 -13.23 -17.81 4.13
C MET A 100 -13.87 -16.67 3.35
N LEU A 101 -13.70 -16.72 2.03
CA LEU A 101 -14.12 -15.65 1.15
C LEU A 101 -15.65 -15.61 1.04
N ASN A 102 -16.25 -14.53 1.54
CA ASN A 102 -17.68 -14.27 1.49
C ASN A 102 -17.90 -12.78 1.21
N SER A 103 -18.85 -12.42 0.36
CA SER A 103 -19.19 -11.03 0.01
C SER A 103 -19.34 -10.14 1.25
N TYR A 104 -20.13 -10.57 2.24
CA TYR A 104 -20.39 -9.77 3.43
C TYR A 104 -19.12 -9.55 4.27
N TYR A 105 -18.32 -10.61 4.45
CA TYR A 105 -17.06 -10.51 5.18
C TYR A 105 -16.08 -9.60 4.43
N TYR A 106 -15.96 -9.77 3.11
CA TYR A 106 -15.04 -9.01 2.28
C TYR A 106 -15.30 -7.51 2.34
N TYR A 107 -16.55 -7.07 2.14
CA TYR A 107 -16.87 -5.63 2.21
C TYR A 107 -16.76 -5.07 3.63
N LEU A 108 -17.11 -5.86 4.65
CA LEU A 108 -16.96 -5.45 6.05
C LEU A 108 -15.47 -5.30 6.41
N SER A 109 -14.63 -6.26 6.02
CA SER A 109 -13.20 -6.24 6.30
C SER A 109 -12.49 -5.13 5.53
N GLN A 110 -12.95 -4.77 4.31
CA GLN A 110 -12.50 -3.57 3.59
C GLN A 110 -12.77 -2.28 4.36
N ALA A 111 -13.99 -2.13 4.89
CA ALA A 111 -14.35 -0.96 5.70
C ALA A 111 -13.49 -0.89 6.97
N LEU A 112 -13.30 -2.02 7.65
CA LEU A 112 -12.42 -2.13 8.81
C LEU A 112 -10.96 -1.82 8.47
N MET A 113 -10.46 -2.26 7.32
CA MET A 113 -9.11 -1.94 6.85
C MET A 113 -8.96 -0.43 6.59
N GLY A 114 -9.97 0.24 6.04
CA GLY A 114 -9.99 1.70 5.91
C GLY A 114 -9.87 2.43 7.26
N ILE A 115 -10.55 1.95 8.30
CA ILE A 115 -10.37 2.46 9.68
C ILE A 115 -8.95 2.18 10.17
N GLY A 116 -8.43 0.98 9.88
CA GLY A 116 -7.06 0.59 10.22
C GLY A 116 -6.01 1.51 9.60
N PHE A 117 -6.19 1.90 8.34
CA PHE A 117 -5.33 2.88 7.65
C PHE A 117 -5.28 4.22 8.38
N ALA A 118 -6.43 4.73 8.83
CA ALA A 118 -6.51 6.00 9.54
C ALA A 118 -5.78 5.95 10.89
N LEU A 119 -6.00 4.89 11.68
CA LEU A 119 -5.32 4.70 12.95
C LEU A 119 -3.81 4.48 12.76
N TYR A 120 -3.43 3.73 11.73
CA TYR A 120 -2.05 3.42 11.42
C TYR A 120 -1.25 4.68 11.06
N TYR A 121 -1.67 5.43 10.02
CA TYR A 121 -0.91 6.60 9.59
C TYR A 121 -0.90 7.71 10.64
N CYS A 122 -2.02 7.89 11.36
CA CYS A 122 -2.06 8.84 12.46
C CYS A 122 -1.15 8.41 13.63
N GLY A 123 -1.18 7.12 13.99
CA GLY A 123 -0.31 6.54 15.01
C GLY A 123 1.17 6.61 14.63
N GLN A 124 1.51 6.38 13.36
CA GLN A 124 2.87 6.49 12.82
C GLN A 124 3.40 7.92 12.95
N GLY A 125 2.60 8.92 12.53
CA GLY A 125 2.93 10.33 12.68
C GLY A 125 3.15 10.73 14.14
N LEU A 126 2.24 10.29 15.02
CA LEU A 126 2.35 10.55 16.46
C LEU A 126 3.60 9.89 17.06
N TYR A 127 3.86 8.62 16.75
CA TYR A 127 5.02 7.90 17.25
C TYR A 127 6.33 8.60 16.85
N MET A 128 6.45 9.01 15.58
CA MET A 128 7.61 9.74 15.10
C MET A 128 7.80 11.07 15.82
N SER A 129 6.70 11.78 16.11
CA SER A 129 6.75 13.06 16.82
C SER A 129 7.13 12.92 18.30
N GLU A 130 6.76 11.81 18.96
CA GLU A 130 7.08 11.55 20.37
C GLU A 130 8.54 11.11 20.57
N HIS A 131 9.13 10.45 19.58
CA HIS A 131 10.45 9.82 19.69
C HIS A 131 11.53 10.55 18.88
N SER A 132 11.18 11.56 18.08
CA SER A 132 12.15 12.39 17.34
C SER A 132 12.18 13.82 17.85
N THR A 133 13.33 14.47 17.71
CA THR A 133 13.49 15.91 18.01
C THR A 133 13.29 16.75 16.73
N ARG A 134 13.13 18.08 16.86
CA ARG A 134 12.98 18.98 15.69
C ARG A 134 14.13 18.89 14.69
N THR A 135 15.32 18.51 15.12
CA THR A 135 16.51 18.34 14.26
C THR A 135 16.61 16.94 13.66
N THR A 136 16.07 15.91 14.33
CA THR A 136 16.16 14.51 13.88
C THR A 136 14.92 14.01 13.12
N ILE A 137 13.77 14.68 13.26
CA ILE A 137 12.49 14.22 12.70
C ILE A 137 12.52 14.05 11.17
N THR A 138 13.17 14.96 10.43
CA THR A 138 13.27 14.85 8.97
C THR A 138 14.07 13.61 8.55
N ARG A 139 15.20 13.35 9.22
CA ARG A 139 16.05 12.17 8.97
C ARG A 139 15.33 10.88 9.36
N ASN A 140 14.67 10.87 10.51
CA ASN A 140 13.97 9.67 10.98
C ASN A 140 12.76 9.36 10.11
N SER A 141 12.00 10.39 9.69
CA SER A 141 10.87 10.25 8.77
C SER A 141 11.29 9.70 7.41
N SER A 142 12.39 10.21 6.84
CA SER A 142 12.91 9.69 5.57
C SER A 142 13.43 8.24 5.71
N LEU A 143 14.02 7.88 6.85
CA LEU A 143 14.45 6.51 7.13
C LEU A 143 13.27 5.54 7.21
N VAL A 144 12.23 5.87 8.00
CA VAL A 144 11.01 5.04 8.10
C VAL A 144 10.34 4.89 6.76
N SER A 145 10.23 5.98 5.99
CA SER A 145 9.62 5.97 4.66
C SER A 145 10.43 5.11 3.68
N SER A 146 11.76 5.17 3.73
CA SER A 146 12.63 4.36 2.87
C SER A 146 12.51 2.86 3.19
N ILE A 147 12.52 2.50 4.48
CA ILE A 147 12.32 1.10 4.90
C ILE A 147 10.91 0.65 4.53
N GLY A 148 9.89 1.48 4.77
CA GLY A 148 8.51 1.20 4.39
C GLY A 148 8.34 0.94 2.89
N ASN A 149 8.90 1.78 2.03
CA ASN A 149 8.82 1.65 0.57
C ASN A 149 9.59 0.44 0.02
N SER A 150 10.58 -0.09 0.76
CA SER A 150 11.27 -1.32 0.37
C SER A 150 10.37 -2.56 0.41
N SER A 151 9.22 -2.47 1.07
CA SER A 151 8.20 -3.52 1.11
C SER A 151 7.74 -3.95 -0.27
N MET A 152 7.61 -3.02 -1.22
CA MET A 152 7.19 -3.31 -2.59
C MET A 152 8.17 -4.19 -3.36
N LEU A 153 9.47 -3.99 -3.09
CA LEU A 153 10.52 -4.83 -3.66
C LEU A 153 10.42 -6.25 -3.11
N LEU A 154 10.24 -6.38 -1.80
CA LEU A 154 10.02 -7.68 -1.15
C LEU A 154 8.74 -8.36 -1.65
N GLY A 155 7.66 -7.61 -1.84
CA GLY A 155 6.39 -8.10 -2.37
C GLY A 155 6.52 -8.67 -3.77
N GLY A 156 7.26 -7.98 -4.64
CA GLY A 156 7.59 -8.47 -5.98
C GLY A 156 8.36 -9.78 -5.94
N VAL A 157 9.39 -9.89 -5.08
CA VAL A 157 10.16 -11.14 -4.92
C VAL A 157 9.28 -12.28 -4.39
N VAL A 158 8.41 -12.00 -3.41
CA VAL A 158 7.47 -13.00 -2.87
C VAL A 158 6.53 -13.51 -3.97
N LEU A 159 5.97 -12.62 -4.80
CA LEU A 159 5.13 -13.02 -5.92
C LEU A 159 5.88 -13.88 -6.95
N ILE A 160 7.15 -13.53 -7.28
CA ILE A 160 7.97 -14.35 -8.20
C ILE A 160 8.14 -15.77 -7.64
N ILE A 161 8.49 -15.90 -6.36
CA ILE A 161 8.69 -17.20 -5.71
C ILE A 161 7.41 -18.03 -5.75
N ILE A 162 6.26 -17.42 -5.44
CA ILE A 162 4.97 -18.14 -5.45
C ILE A 162 4.63 -18.61 -6.87
N PHE A 163 4.80 -17.76 -7.88
CA PHE A 163 4.51 -18.12 -9.27
C PHE A 163 5.48 -19.19 -9.80
N TYR A 164 6.74 -19.15 -9.38
CA TYR A 164 7.73 -20.16 -9.72
C TYR A 164 7.40 -21.53 -9.12
N ILE A 165 7.02 -21.58 -7.84
CA ILE A 165 6.59 -22.82 -7.17
C ILE A 165 5.36 -23.41 -7.87
N ARG A 166 4.40 -22.58 -8.31
CA ARG A 166 3.24 -23.03 -9.09
C ARG A 166 3.67 -23.70 -10.38
N GLU A 167 4.47 -23.02 -11.20
CA GLU A 167 4.89 -23.52 -12.51
C GLU A 167 5.63 -24.86 -12.39
N TRP A 168 6.44 -25.01 -11.35
CA TRP A 168 7.11 -26.28 -11.03
C TRP A 168 6.12 -27.38 -10.64
N THR A 169 5.10 -27.04 -9.84
CA THR A 169 4.07 -27.99 -9.38
C THR A 169 3.13 -28.41 -10.53
N SER A 170 2.77 -27.49 -11.43
CA SER A 170 1.89 -27.79 -12.57
C SER A 170 2.58 -28.68 -13.61
N LYS A 171 3.87 -28.44 -13.90
CA LYS A 171 4.68 -29.29 -14.78
C LYS A 171 4.84 -30.72 -14.24
N GLY A 172 4.77 -30.91 -12.92
CA GLY A 172 4.76 -32.23 -12.28
C GLY A 172 3.41 -32.95 -12.32
N ALA A 173 2.31 -32.24 -12.63
CA ALA A 173 0.94 -32.75 -12.65
C ALA A 173 0.35 -32.93 -14.06
N GLU A 174 1.09 -32.55 -15.10
CA GLU A 174 0.69 -32.60 -16.52
C GLU A 174 0.60 -34.01 -17.13
N ASP A 175 0.74 -35.08 -16.33
CA ASP A 175 0.59 -36.46 -16.81
C ASP A 175 -0.85 -36.98 -16.73
N THR A 176 -1.87 -36.20 -16.34
CA THR A 176 -3.21 -36.81 -16.15
C THR A 176 -4.49 -36.02 -16.37
N LEU A 177 -4.55 -34.75 -16.78
CA LEU A 177 -5.88 -34.21 -17.18
C LEU A 177 -5.79 -32.99 -18.11
N SER A 178 -6.32 -33.16 -19.32
CA SER A 178 -6.71 -32.12 -20.26
C SER A 178 -7.85 -31.28 -19.67
N GLY A 179 -7.49 -30.22 -18.94
CA GLY A 179 -8.39 -29.19 -18.45
C GLY A 179 -8.35 -27.95 -19.34
N VAL A 180 -9.51 -27.56 -19.86
CA VAL A 180 -9.81 -26.35 -20.65
C VAL A 180 -8.85 -25.19 -20.37
N GLU A 181 -8.03 -24.82 -21.36
CA GLU A 181 -7.22 -23.59 -21.36
C GLU A 181 -8.16 -22.38 -21.29
N SER A 182 -8.18 -21.71 -20.14
CA SER A 182 -8.68 -20.35 -20.06
C SER A 182 -7.63 -19.44 -20.68
N ASP A 183 -8.00 -18.67 -21.70
CA ASP A 183 -7.16 -17.65 -22.36
C ASP A 183 -6.63 -16.57 -21.40
N TYR A 184 -7.16 -16.50 -20.17
CA TYR A 184 -6.84 -15.53 -19.13
C TYR A 184 -6.36 -16.18 -17.83
N ARG A 185 -5.61 -15.40 -17.02
CA ARG A 185 -5.01 -15.86 -15.76
C ARG A 185 -6.08 -16.17 -14.71
N ASN A 186 -6.26 -17.46 -14.42
CA ASN A 186 -7.10 -17.93 -13.31
C ASN A 186 -6.28 -18.34 -12.08
N PHE A 187 -6.75 -17.93 -10.91
CA PHE A 187 -6.21 -18.33 -9.60
C PHE A 187 -7.05 -19.46 -8.99
N SER A 188 -6.42 -20.57 -8.63
CA SER A 188 -7.05 -21.68 -7.90
C SER A 188 -7.15 -21.37 -6.40
N ASN A 189 -8.08 -22.04 -5.68
CA ASN A 189 -8.29 -21.83 -4.24
C ASN A 189 -7.01 -22.11 -3.43
N GLY A 190 -6.26 -23.16 -3.78
CA GLY A 190 -4.99 -23.45 -3.12
C GLY A 190 -3.95 -22.34 -3.28
N GLU A 191 -3.92 -21.68 -4.43
CA GLU A 191 -3.00 -20.58 -4.69
C GLU A 191 -3.37 -19.33 -3.90
N ILE A 192 -4.66 -19.03 -3.84
CA ILE A 192 -5.18 -17.93 -3.02
C ILE A 192 -4.78 -18.16 -1.56
N TYR A 193 -4.95 -19.38 -1.03
CA TYR A 193 -4.55 -19.69 0.35
C TYR A 193 -3.05 -19.58 0.60
N VAL A 194 -2.20 -19.99 -0.34
CA VAL A 194 -0.74 -19.84 -0.21
C VAL A 194 -0.35 -18.37 -0.23
N ILE A 195 -0.86 -17.59 -1.20
CA ILE A 195 -0.56 -16.16 -1.32
C ILE A 195 -1.00 -15.43 -0.06
N TYR A 196 -2.30 -15.52 0.27
CA TYR A 196 -2.86 -14.82 1.42
C TYR A 196 -2.34 -15.39 2.76
N GLY A 197 -1.89 -16.64 2.81
CA GLY A 197 -1.20 -17.20 3.97
C GLY A 197 0.19 -16.60 4.21
N VAL A 198 0.97 -16.40 3.16
CA VAL A 198 2.27 -15.70 3.26
C VAL A 198 2.06 -14.23 3.65
N LEU A 199 1.10 -13.54 3.01
CA LEU A 199 0.78 -12.14 3.33
C LEU A 199 0.25 -11.99 4.77
N PHE A 200 -0.63 -12.90 5.20
CA PHE A 200 -1.10 -12.97 6.58
C PHE A 200 0.08 -13.12 7.55
N GLY A 201 1.02 -14.03 7.27
CA GLY A 201 2.24 -14.20 8.06
C GLY A 201 3.04 -12.91 8.22
N PHE A 202 3.26 -12.14 7.15
CA PHE A 202 3.93 -10.83 7.22
C PHE A 202 3.17 -9.83 8.10
N THR A 203 1.84 -9.77 8.01
CA THR A 203 1.06 -8.88 8.88
C THR A 203 1.08 -9.31 10.35
N VAL A 204 1.12 -10.61 10.63
CA VAL A 204 1.29 -11.13 12.01
C VAL A 204 2.67 -10.75 12.57
N ILE A 205 3.73 -10.87 11.76
CA ILE A 205 5.08 -10.42 12.15
C ILE A 205 5.06 -8.91 12.46
N SER A 206 4.39 -8.11 11.63
CA SER A 206 4.21 -6.68 11.87
C SER A 206 3.50 -6.40 13.21
N ASN A 207 2.41 -7.12 13.51
CA ASN A 207 1.70 -7.00 14.79
C ASN A 207 2.61 -7.32 15.99
N ILE A 208 3.44 -8.37 15.88
CA ILE A 208 4.39 -8.73 16.93
C ILE A 208 5.42 -7.61 17.13
N ILE A 209 5.95 -7.05 16.05
CA ILE A 209 6.90 -5.92 16.11
C ILE A 209 6.25 -4.70 16.78
N PHE A 210 5.02 -4.36 16.41
CA PHE A 210 4.29 -3.23 17.00
C PHE A 210 3.91 -3.47 18.47
N ALA A 211 3.59 -4.71 18.85
CA ALA A 211 3.35 -5.08 20.24
C ALA A 211 4.62 -5.01 21.10
N LEU A 212 5.77 -5.39 20.54
CA LEU A 212 7.08 -5.35 21.20
C LEU A 212 7.79 -4.00 21.12
N MET A 213 7.24 -3.05 20.37
CA MET A 213 7.88 -1.75 20.15
C MET A 213 8.10 -1.02 21.49
N PRO A 214 9.33 -0.53 21.75
CA PRO A 214 9.62 0.27 22.94
C PRO A 214 8.87 1.60 22.87
N THR A 215 8.46 2.14 24.02
CA THR A 215 7.78 3.45 24.12
C THR A 215 8.59 4.45 24.91
N ASN A 216 9.92 4.35 24.83
CA ASN A 216 10.82 5.22 25.56
C ASN A 216 10.75 6.62 24.96
N LYS A 217 9.92 7.48 25.56
CA LYS A 217 9.78 8.89 25.15
C LYS A 217 11.14 9.58 25.20
N ALA A 218 11.48 10.34 24.16
CA ALA A 218 12.70 11.15 24.18
C ALA A 218 12.60 12.18 25.31
N VAL A 219 13.64 12.26 26.16
CA VAL A 219 13.70 13.13 27.36
C VAL A 219 13.56 14.63 27.02
N ASP A 220 13.80 14.98 25.75
CA ASP A 220 13.77 16.34 25.20
C ASP A 220 12.81 16.47 24.00
N SER A 221 11.72 15.68 23.97
CA SER A 221 10.65 15.86 22.97
C SER A 221 9.90 17.17 23.22
N LYS A 222 10.53 18.29 22.84
CA LYS A 222 9.95 19.64 22.79
C LYS A 222 8.92 19.80 21.66
N LEU A 223 8.28 18.71 21.24
CA LEU A 223 7.04 18.78 20.48
C LEU A 223 5.94 18.86 21.54
N GLU A 224 5.19 19.97 21.47
CA GLU A 224 4.20 20.44 22.43
C GLU A 224 3.48 19.32 23.17
N THR A 225 3.32 19.45 24.48
CA THR A 225 2.42 18.58 25.24
C THR A 225 1.04 18.68 24.62
N ILE A 226 0.65 17.67 23.86
CA ILE A 226 -0.61 17.68 23.15
C ILE A 226 -1.70 17.58 24.21
N GLU A 227 -2.30 18.72 24.51
CA GLU A 227 -3.39 18.80 25.46
C GLU A 227 -4.51 17.87 24.96
N LYS A 228 -5.08 17.06 25.87
CA LYS A 228 -6.17 16.15 25.53
C LYS A 228 -7.43 16.97 25.20
N SER A 229 -7.46 17.54 24.00
CA SER A 229 -8.54 18.40 23.55
C SER A 229 -9.81 17.58 23.34
N THR A 230 -10.95 18.23 23.59
CA THR A 230 -12.27 17.61 23.37
C THR A 230 -12.46 17.35 21.88
N LEU A 231 -13.17 16.28 21.50
CA LEU A 231 -13.44 15.91 20.10
C LEU A 231 -13.94 17.11 19.27
N ARG A 232 -14.82 17.92 19.85
CA ARG A 232 -15.35 19.13 19.21
C ARG A 232 -14.27 20.18 18.93
N THR A 233 -13.33 20.36 19.87
CA THR A 233 -12.22 21.29 19.71
C THR A 233 -11.28 20.83 18.59
N GLN A 234 -11.00 19.53 18.50
CA GLN A 234 -10.16 18.97 17.43
C GLN A 234 -10.81 19.07 16.06
N LEU A 235 -12.09 18.75 15.95
CA LEU A 235 -12.83 18.90 14.69
C LEU A 235 -12.89 20.37 14.26
N ASN A 236 -13.10 21.30 15.21
CA ASN A 236 -13.05 22.73 14.90
C ASN A 236 -11.67 23.15 14.39
N GLN A 237 -10.58 22.74 15.07
CA GLN A 237 -9.22 23.01 14.63
C GLN A 237 -8.92 22.43 13.23
N LEU A 238 -9.39 21.21 12.94
CA LEU A 238 -9.24 20.59 11.62
C LEU A 238 -9.95 21.41 10.54
N ILE A 239 -11.16 21.90 10.81
CA ILE A 239 -11.92 22.74 9.89
C ILE A 239 -11.23 24.10 9.70
N ASP A 240 -10.70 24.69 10.77
CA ASP A 240 -9.98 25.96 10.72
C ASP A 240 -8.69 25.83 9.89
N THR A 241 -7.92 24.75 10.08
CA THR A 241 -6.76 24.42 9.24
C THR A 241 -7.15 24.14 7.79
N ALA A 242 -8.26 23.45 7.55
CA ALA A 242 -8.75 23.18 6.20
C ALA A 242 -9.16 24.46 5.44
N ARG A 243 -9.55 25.52 6.16
CA ARG A 243 -9.88 26.85 5.59
C ARG A 243 -8.66 27.71 5.31
N GLU A 244 -7.48 27.30 5.74
CA GLU A 244 -6.26 28.08 5.56
C GLU A 244 -5.90 28.14 4.05
N PRO A 245 -5.63 29.32 3.45
CA PRO A 245 -5.45 29.47 2.00
C PRO A 245 -4.34 28.58 1.42
N LYS A 246 -3.29 28.33 2.21
CA LYS A 246 -2.17 27.44 1.82
C LYS A 246 -2.62 25.98 1.75
N MET A 247 -3.46 25.54 2.69
CA MET A 247 -4.00 24.17 2.71
C MET A 247 -5.02 23.96 1.59
N LEU A 248 -5.82 24.99 1.28
CA LEU A 248 -6.72 24.96 0.12
C LEU A 248 -5.95 24.83 -1.20
N LEU A 249 -4.86 25.59 -1.38
CA LEU A 249 -4.02 25.45 -2.58
C LEU A 249 -3.39 24.05 -2.67
N LEU A 250 -2.93 23.51 -1.54
CA LEU A 250 -2.33 22.17 -1.46
C LEU A 250 -3.36 21.04 -1.67
N SER A 251 -4.64 21.28 -1.41
CA SER A 251 -5.70 20.28 -1.59
C SER A 251 -5.82 19.81 -3.04
N PHE A 252 -5.60 20.69 -4.02
CA PHE A 252 -5.58 20.31 -5.45
C PHE A 252 -4.44 19.34 -5.78
N PHE A 253 -3.28 19.54 -5.16
CA PHE A 253 -2.15 18.61 -5.29
C PHE A 253 -2.48 17.25 -4.67
N PHE A 254 -3.09 17.22 -3.48
CA PHE A 254 -3.49 15.96 -2.84
C PHE A 254 -4.57 15.21 -3.64
N LEU A 255 -5.50 15.94 -4.27
CA LEU A 255 -6.50 15.34 -5.14
C LEU A 255 -5.85 14.69 -6.37
N PHE A 256 -4.95 15.40 -7.05
CA PHE A 256 -4.16 14.83 -8.16
C PHE A 256 -3.34 13.61 -7.70
N TYR A 257 -2.66 13.72 -6.56
CA TYR A 257 -1.86 12.63 -6.01
C TYR A 257 -2.71 11.41 -5.64
N GLY A 258 -3.90 11.60 -5.08
CA GLY A 258 -4.84 10.51 -4.78
C GLY A 258 -5.29 9.76 -6.04
N PHE A 259 -5.59 10.49 -7.12
CA PHE A 259 -5.87 9.87 -8.42
C PHE A 259 -4.68 9.10 -8.97
N HIS A 260 -3.49 9.69 -8.89
CA HIS A 260 -2.25 9.04 -9.31
C HIS A 260 -2.02 7.73 -8.53
N VAL A 261 -2.15 7.76 -7.20
CA VAL A 261 -1.98 6.57 -6.33
C VAL A 261 -2.99 5.48 -6.66
N SER A 262 -4.25 5.85 -6.83
CA SER A 262 -5.31 4.91 -7.19
C SER A 262 -5.06 4.26 -8.56
N TYR A 263 -4.55 5.05 -9.52
CA TYR A 263 -4.22 4.57 -10.85
C TYR A 263 -3.09 3.53 -10.83
N TRP A 264 -1.95 3.85 -10.22
CA TRP A 264 -0.79 2.95 -10.30
C TRP A 264 -0.90 1.75 -9.35
N LEU A 265 -1.58 1.89 -8.21
CA LEU A 265 -1.74 0.80 -7.23
C LEU A 265 -2.85 -0.18 -7.63
N GLY A 266 -3.94 0.32 -8.23
CA GLY A 266 -5.15 -0.47 -8.49
C GLY A 266 -5.49 -0.64 -9.97
N ALA A 267 -5.62 0.45 -10.71
CA ALA A 267 -6.13 0.39 -12.08
C ALA A 267 -5.12 -0.21 -13.08
N TYR A 268 -3.86 0.21 -13.03
CA TYR A 268 -2.85 -0.25 -13.99
C TYR A 268 -2.49 -1.74 -13.83
N PRO A 269 -2.28 -2.29 -12.62
CA PRO A 269 -1.92 -3.69 -12.45
C PRO A 269 -2.96 -4.69 -12.96
N THR A 270 -4.25 -4.33 -12.99
CA THR A 270 -5.31 -5.22 -13.51
C THR A 270 -5.20 -5.42 -15.02
N THR A 271 -4.61 -4.46 -15.74
CA THR A 271 -4.33 -4.60 -17.18
C THR A 271 -3.44 -5.79 -17.50
N PHE A 272 -2.54 -6.18 -16.58
CA PHE A 272 -1.67 -7.35 -16.72
C PHE A 272 -2.44 -8.67 -16.67
N ALA A 273 -3.57 -8.70 -15.95
CA ALA A 273 -4.36 -9.91 -15.79
C ALA A 273 -5.49 -10.02 -16.82
N PHE A 274 -6.06 -8.89 -17.25
CA PHE A 274 -7.21 -8.84 -18.15
C PHE A 274 -6.86 -8.63 -19.63
N SER A 275 -5.60 -8.39 -19.99
CA SER A 275 -5.17 -8.33 -21.40
C SER A 275 -4.54 -9.65 -21.83
N LYS A 276 -5.10 -10.32 -22.84
CA LYS A 276 -4.66 -11.65 -23.28
C LYS A 276 -3.17 -11.72 -23.64
N MET A 277 -2.66 -10.72 -24.36
CA MET A 277 -1.23 -10.62 -24.73
C MET A 277 -0.30 -10.53 -23.51
N LEU A 278 -0.80 -9.97 -22.42
CA LEU A 278 -0.04 -9.65 -21.21
C LEU A 278 -0.16 -10.74 -20.15
N SER A 279 -1.30 -11.44 -20.10
CA SER A 279 -1.55 -12.57 -19.20
C SER A 279 -0.67 -13.79 -19.50
N THR A 280 -0.13 -13.91 -20.73
CA THR A 280 0.88 -14.92 -21.10
C THR A 280 2.10 -14.87 -20.18
N ASN A 281 2.50 -13.66 -19.74
CA ASN A 281 3.63 -13.46 -18.85
C ASN A 281 3.17 -13.47 -17.37
N ILE A 282 3.12 -14.66 -16.77
CA ILE A 282 2.68 -14.90 -15.38
C ILE A 282 3.49 -14.08 -14.36
N TYR A 283 4.74 -13.73 -14.66
CA TYR A 283 5.61 -12.97 -13.74
C TYR A 283 5.42 -11.45 -13.79
N LEU A 284 4.59 -10.92 -14.69
CA LEU A 284 4.53 -9.48 -14.96
C LEU A 284 4.08 -8.61 -13.75
N PRO A 285 3.04 -8.97 -12.97
CA PRO A 285 2.69 -8.20 -11.76
C PRO A 285 3.83 -8.19 -10.73
N ALA A 286 4.61 -9.26 -10.68
CA ALA A 286 5.72 -9.41 -9.75
C ALA A 286 6.91 -8.54 -10.17
N TYR A 287 7.23 -8.51 -11.47
CA TYR A 287 8.22 -7.57 -12.03
C TYR A 287 7.79 -6.12 -11.83
N TYR A 288 6.51 -5.80 -12.06
CA TYR A 288 6.00 -4.45 -11.82
C TYR A 288 6.22 -4.03 -10.36
N SER A 289 5.80 -4.85 -9.39
CA SER A 289 6.02 -4.57 -7.96
C SER A 289 7.50 -4.35 -7.63
N ALA A 290 8.38 -5.23 -8.14
CA ALA A 290 9.82 -5.12 -7.91
C ALA A 290 10.41 -3.85 -8.53
N MET A 291 10.00 -3.49 -9.75
CA MET A 291 10.47 -2.28 -10.44
C MET A 291 9.99 -1.00 -9.77
N VAL A 292 8.74 -0.95 -9.28
CA VAL A 292 8.26 0.20 -8.52
C VAL A 292 9.03 0.34 -7.19
N GLY A 293 9.29 -0.78 -6.51
CA GLY A 293 10.14 -0.80 -5.31
C GLY A 293 11.56 -0.27 -5.57
N LEU A 294 12.21 -0.72 -6.66
CA LEU A 294 13.52 -0.21 -7.07
C LEU A 294 13.46 1.28 -7.43
N GLY A 295 12.43 1.72 -8.13
CA GLY A 295 12.20 3.13 -8.48
C GLY A 295 12.14 4.02 -7.24
N ASN A 296 11.42 3.59 -6.20
CA ASN A 296 11.34 4.32 -4.93
C ASN A 296 12.71 4.46 -4.26
N ILE A 297 13.54 3.41 -4.27
CA ILE A 297 14.91 3.46 -3.72
C ILE A 297 15.80 4.41 -4.54
N ILE A 298 15.74 4.34 -5.87
CA ILE A 298 16.52 5.20 -6.77
C ILE A 298 16.15 6.67 -6.56
N VAL A 299 14.85 7.00 -6.49
CA VAL A 299 14.38 8.36 -6.25
C VAL A 299 14.80 8.86 -4.86
N GLY A 300 14.75 8.00 -3.83
CA GLY A 300 15.25 8.34 -2.49
C GLY A 300 16.75 8.72 -2.50
N CYS A 301 17.58 7.93 -3.19
CA CYS A 301 19.00 8.22 -3.39
C CYS A 301 19.23 9.51 -4.21
N TYR A 302 18.44 9.71 -5.27
CA TYR A 302 18.48 10.89 -6.11
C TYR A 302 18.20 12.16 -5.30
N ILE A 303 17.08 12.21 -4.57
CA ILE A 303 16.73 13.36 -3.72
C ILE A 303 17.83 13.60 -2.69
N THR A 304 18.30 12.55 -1.99
CA THR A 304 19.33 12.68 -0.95
C THR A 304 20.66 13.23 -1.49
N TYR A 305 21.05 12.85 -2.71
CA TYR A 305 22.27 13.34 -3.34
C TYR A 305 22.15 14.80 -3.78
N PHE A 306 21.04 15.15 -4.44
CA PHE A 306 20.86 16.50 -5.00
C PHE A 306 20.45 17.54 -3.95
N ASP A 307 19.76 17.15 -2.88
CA ASP A 307 19.39 18.05 -1.78
C ASP A 307 20.62 18.56 -1.00
N LYS A 308 21.69 17.76 -0.94
CA LYS A 308 23.00 18.21 -0.41
C LYS A 308 23.68 19.27 -1.28
N ARG A 309 23.34 19.33 -2.57
CA ARG A 309 24.03 20.16 -3.57
C ARG A 309 23.26 21.42 -3.94
N TYR A 310 21.93 21.37 -3.87
CA TYR A 310 21.05 22.47 -4.23
C TYR A 310 20.01 22.70 -3.13
N ALA A 311 19.92 23.94 -2.64
CA ALA A 311 18.91 24.31 -1.65
C ALA A 311 17.49 24.14 -2.23
N ASN A 312 16.58 23.55 -1.44
CA ASN A 312 15.18 23.31 -1.79
C ASN A 312 14.95 22.34 -2.96
N PHE A 313 15.91 21.48 -3.28
CA PHE A 313 15.78 20.50 -4.37
C PHE A 313 14.65 19.49 -4.10
N GLY A 314 14.45 19.10 -2.84
CA GLY A 314 13.39 18.19 -2.43
C GLY A 314 11.95 18.71 -2.60
N LEU A 315 11.77 19.99 -2.93
CA LEU A 315 10.44 20.62 -3.10
C LEU A 315 10.10 20.80 -4.59
N ILE A 316 10.41 21.98 -5.16
CA ILE A 316 9.92 22.36 -6.49
C ILE A 316 10.55 21.50 -7.61
N PRO A 317 11.88 21.28 -7.66
CA PRO A 317 12.49 20.49 -8.73
C PRO A 317 12.00 19.04 -8.76
N THR A 318 11.81 18.44 -7.58
CA THR A 318 11.30 17.07 -7.45
C THR A 318 9.83 16.97 -7.89
N MET A 319 9.00 17.99 -7.58
CA MET A 319 7.62 18.02 -8.07
C MET A 319 7.55 18.17 -9.60
N ILE A 320 8.40 19.00 -10.20
CA ILE A 320 8.45 19.17 -11.65
C ILE A 320 8.90 17.87 -12.33
N SER A 321 9.95 17.22 -11.82
CA SER A 321 10.41 15.94 -12.38
C SER A 321 9.33 14.85 -12.26
N GLN A 322 8.60 14.79 -11.14
CA GLN A 322 7.46 13.90 -10.98
C GLN A 322 6.36 14.17 -12.02
N LEU A 323 6.03 15.44 -12.30
CA LEU A 323 5.00 15.80 -13.27
C LEU A 323 5.41 15.37 -14.69
N VAL A 324 6.66 15.62 -15.08
CA VAL A 324 7.20 15.21 -16.38
C VAL A 324 7.19 13.68 -16.53
N LEU A 325 7.69 12.96 -15.52
CA LEU A 325 7.72 11.49 -15.54
C LEU A 325 6.31 10.90 -15.55
N SER A 326 5.38 11.46 -14.79
CA SER A 326 3.98 11.01 -14.77
C SER A 326 3.32 11.21 -16.12
N ALA A 327 3.56 12.34 -16.78
CA ALA A 327 3.03 12.60 -18.13
C ALA A 327 3.57 11.58 -19.15
N ILE A 328 4.86 11.25 -19.08
CA ILE A 328 5.47 10.21 -19.94
C ILE A 328 4.82 8.85 -19.66
N VAL A 329 4.65 8.46 -18.40
CA VAL A 329 4.03 7.18 -18.02
C VAL A 329 2.58 7.10 -18.49
N TYR A 330 1.79 8.16 -18.36
CA TYR A 330 0.41 8.17 -18.84
C TYR A 330 0.34 8.08 -20.36
N CYS A 331 1.19 8.81 -21.09
CA CYS A 331 1.29 8.68 -22.54
C CYS A 331 1.68 7.26 -22.97
N LEU A 332 2.71 6.68 -22.34
CA LEU A 332 3.13 5.31 -22.64
C LEU A 332 2.02 4.29 -22.34
N THR A 333 1.31 4.46 -21.23
CA THR A 333 0.25 3.53 -20.85
C THR A 333 -0.91 3.57 -21.85
N LEU A 334 -1.29 4.78 -22.31
CA LEU A 334 -2.32 4.96 -23.34
C LEU A 334 -1.89 4.35 -24.69
N LEU A 335 -0.58 4.31 -24.98
CA LEU A 335 -0.06 3.75 -26.24
C LEU A 335 0.12 2.23 -26.18
N SER A 336 0.44 1.67 -25.00
CA SER A 336 0.74 0.25 -24.80
C SER A 336 -0.47 -0.60 -24.44
N THR A 337 -1.52 0.01 -23.86
CA THR A 337 -2.66 -0.72 -23.30
C THR A 337 -3.86 -0.60 -24.23
N SER A 338 -4.61 -1.69 -24.42
CA SER A 338 -5.87 -1.66 -25.17
C SER A 338 -6.96 -0.92 -24.39
N ASN A 339 -7.97 -0.42 -25.10
CA ASN A 339 -9.15 0.16 -24.46
C ASN A 339 -9.85 -0.91 -23.60
N LEU A 340 -10.31 -0.51 -22.41
CA LEU A 340 -11.05 -1.36 -21.45
C LEU A 340 -10.27 -2.49 -20.77
N SER A 341 -8.97 -2.66 -21.02
CA SER A 341 -8.11 -3.65 -20.35
C SER A 341 -8.07 -3.57 -18.82
N THR A 342 -8.51 -2.47 -18.22
CA THR A 342 -8.62 -2.32 -16.77
C THR A 342 -9.92 -2.90 -16.21
N ILE A 343 -10.99 -2.98 -17.01
CA ILE A 343 -12.34 -3.29 -16.55
C ILE A 343 -12.77 -4.67 -17.02
N GLU A 344 -12.45 -5.05 -18.25
CA GLU A 344 -12.91 -6.30 -18.85
C GLU A 344 -11.75 -7.05 -19.53
N THR A 345 -11.90 -8.37 -19.60
CA THR A 345 -11.00 -9.25 -20.36
C THR A 345 -11.07 -8.86 -21.83
N ASN A 346 -9.94 -8.47 -22.42
CA ASN A 346 -9.87 -8.04 -23.81
C ASN A 346 -8.80 -8.81 -24.61
N ASP A 347 -9.19 -9.23 -25.82
CA ASP A 347 -8.37 -9.88 -26.84
C ASP A 347 -7.74 -8.87 -27.82
N ASP A 348 -8.14 -7.59 -27.77
CA ASP A 348 -7.67 -6.56 -28.68
C ASP A 348 -6.16 -6.28 -28.55
N ASN A 349 -5.51 -6.05 -29.69
CA ASN A 349 -4.13 -5.60 -29.74
C ASN A 349 -3.99 -4.18 -29.16
N SER A 350 -2.84 -3.90 -28.53
CA SER A 350 -2.43 -2.56 -28.09
C SER A 350 -2.62 -1.53 -29.22
N MET A 351 -3.04 -0.30 -28.89
CA MET A 351 -3.35 0.71 -29.90
C MET A 351 -2.19 1.01 -30.87
N LEU A 352 -0.93 1.05 -30.37
CA LEU A 352 0.24 1.43 -31.19
C LEU A 352 1.54 0.67 -30.89
N ILE A 353 1.76 0.21 -29.65
CA ILE A 353 3.00 -0.49 -29.26
C ILE A 353 2.65 -1.87 -28.73
N THR A 354 2.98 -2.91 -29.49
CA THR A 354 2.85 -4.31 -29.05
C THR A 354 3.93 -4.62 -28.01
N PRO A 355 3.59 -4.86 -26.73
CA PRO A 355 4.55 -5.40 -25.76
C PRO A 355 5.06 -6.76 -26.25
N SER A 356 6.37 -6.86 -26.44
CA SER A 356 7.10 -8.07 -26.88
C SER A 356 7.37 -9.03 -25.74
#